data_AF-A0A1M3QRB8-F1
#
_entry.id   AF-A0A1M3QRB8-F1
#
_cell.length_a   1.000
_cell.length_b   1.000
_cell.length_c   1.000
_cell.angle_alpha   90.00
_cell.angle_beta   90.00
_cell.angle_gamma   90.00
#
_symmetry.space_group_name_H-M   'P 1'
#
loop_
_entity.id
_entity.type
_entity.pdbx_description
1 polymer ?
#
loop_
_entity_poly.entity_id
_entity_poly.type
_entity_poly.pdbx_seq_one_letter_code
_entity_poly.pdbx_strand_id
1 'polypeptide(L)'
;MALQREIDMNLRNKWLAGFAIWAMFASAGAMAAVNANEMHVALTSLKLALAKIGVANAILSNPTPPSSNAEARLAAPNQLGSQEIDSILVSAGGVINVYLSQAVGVGNGIVQLVPKVVTDKDGKKGVQYTCYSPNIPDIATAAPECTYHPAVK
;
A
#
# COMPACT_ATOMS: atom_id res chain seq x y z
N MET A 1 -68.11 -16.98 -39.32
CA MET A 1 -68.53 -15.68 -39.88
C MET A 1 -69.52 -15.08 -38.89
N ALA A 2 -69.37 -13.80 -38.58
CA ALA A 2 -70.10 -13.00 -37.57
C ALA A 2 -69.71 -13.31 -36.10
N LEU A 3 -69.38 -12.34 -35.25
CA LEU A 3 -69.29 -10.89 -35.44
C LEU A 3 -68.50 -10.30 -34.26
N GLN A 4 -67.53 -9.46 -34.62
CA GLN A 4 -66.76 -8.54 -33.80
C GLN A 4 -67.66 -7.80 -32.77
N ARG A 5 -67.36 -7.87 -31.48
CA ARG A 5 -67.91 -6.94 -30.48
C ARG A 5 -66.84 -5.94 -30.05
N GLU A 6 -67.05 -4.75 -30.59
CA GLU A 6 -66.91 -3.42 -30.00
C GLU A 6 -65.85 -3.17 -28.92
N ILE A 7 -64.94 -2.29 -29.34
CA ILE A 7 -64.08 -1.41 -28.59
C ILE A 7 -64.91 -0.61 -27.58
N ASP A 8 -64.76 -0.89 -26.29
CA ASP A 8 -65.04 0.10 -25.25
C ASP A 8 -63.70 0.57 -24.66
N MET A 9 -63.35 1.77 -25.06
CA MET A 9 -62.11 2.45 -24.75
C MET A 9 -62.29 3.19 -23.42
N ASN A 10 -62.13 2.46 -22.30
CA ASN A 10 -62.19 3.07 -20.98
C ASN A 10 -60.79 3.20 -20.37
N LEU A 11 -60.31 4.45 -20.46
CA LEU A 11 -59.21 5.05 -19.72
C LEU A 11 -59.02 4.46 -18.31
N ARG A 12 -57.82 3.96 -18.01
CA ARG A 12 -56.96 4.37 -16.88
C ARG A 12 -55.98 3.28 -16.46
N ASN A 13 -54.72 3.70 -16.38
CA ASN A 13 -53.68 3.19 -15.51
C ASN A 13 -53.37 1.69 -15.58
N LYS A 14 -52.23 1.36 -16.19
CA LYS A 14 -51.04 0.94 -15.42
C LYS A 14 -49.85 0.68 -16.34
N TRP A 15 -48.90 1.60 -16.23
CA TRP A 15 -47.47 1.47 -16.49
C TRP A 15 -46.94 0.07 -16.15
N LEU A 16 -46.42 -0.65 -17.15
CA LEU A 16 -45.39 -1.68 -17.00
C LEU A 16 -44.51 -1.65 -18.26
N ALA A 17 -43.56 -0.71 -18.27
CA ALA A 17 -42.46 -0.73 -19.23
C ALA A 17 -41.51 -1.87 -18.87
N GLY A 18 -41.20 -2.70 -19.88
CA GLY A 18 -40.41 -3.91 -19.77
C GLY A 18 -39.00 -3.67 -19.24
N PHE A 19 -38.54 -4.65 -18.46
CA PHE A 19 -37.22 -4.72 -17.86
C PHE A 19 -36.12 -4.73 -18.92
N ALA A 20 -35.27 -3.69 -18.91
CA ALA A 20 -34.07 -3.62 -19.70
C ALA A 20 -33.00 -4.58 -19.16
N ILE A 21 -32.49 -5.42 -20.06
CA ILE A 21 -31.34 -6.31 -19.89
C ILE A 21 -30.08 -5.45 -19.75
N TRP A 22 -29.52 -5.30 -18.56
CA TRP A 22 -28.14 -4.82 -18.35
C TRP A 22 -27.56 -5.47 -17.09
N ALA A 23 -27.12 -6.73 -17.21
CA ALA A 23 -26.17 -7.32 -16.28
C ALA A 23 -24.88 -7.60 -17.05
N MET A 24 -24.24 -6.55 -17.57
CA MET A 24 -22.89 -6.64 -18.10
C MET A 24 -21.90 -6.50 -16.95
N PHE A 25 -21.27 -7.62 -16.59
CA PHE A 25 -19.90 -7.74 -16.09
C PHE A 25 -19.40 -6.62 -15.16
N ALA A 26 -19.80 -6.67 -13.89
CA ALA A 26 -18.94 -6.17 -12.82
C ALA A 26 -17.91 -7.25 -12.47
N SER A 27 -16.95 -7.52 -13.36
CA SER A 27 -15.71 -8.20 -12.96
C SER A 27 -14.83 -7.19 -12.22
N ALA A 28 -15.30 -6.74 -11.05
CA ALA A 28 -14.40 -6.24 -10.04
C ALA A 28 -13.56 -7.44 -9.62
N GLY A 29 -12.38 -7.59 -10.23
CA GLY A 29 -11.40 -8.55 -9.72
C GLY A 29 -11.25 -8.26 -8.24
N ALA A 30 -11.58 -9.23 -7.40
CA ALA A 30 -11.28 -9.15 -5.99
C ALA A 30 -9.78 -8.94 -5.89
N MET A 31 -9.35 -7.70 -5.62
CA MET A 31 -7.98 -7.44 -5.18
C MET A 31 -7.82 -8.30 -3.93
N ALA A 32 -6.89 -9.25 -3.97
CA ALA A 32 -6.64 -10.11 -2.82
C ALA A 32 -6.41 -9.20 -1.61
N ALA A 33 -7.17 -9.44 -0.54
CA ALA A 33 -7.07 -8.61 0.66
C ALA A 33 -5.64 -8.69 1.22
N VAL A 34 -5.09 -7.55 1.60
CA VAL A 34 -3.77 -7.49 2.25
C VAL A 34 -3.80 -8.35 3.52
N ASN A 35 -2.84 -9.24 3.68
CA ASN A 35 -2.72 -10.04 4.89
C ASN A 35 -2.09 -9.18 6.01
N ALA A 36 -2.92 -8.68 6.91
CA ALA A 36 -2.51 -7.79 7.99
C ALA A 36 -1.47 -8.42 8.94
N ASN A 37 -1.53 -9.75 9.15
CA ASN A 37 -0.55 -10.44 9.99
C ASN A 37 0.84 -10.43 9.34
N GLU A 38 0.92 -10.84 8.08
CA GLU A 38 2.20 -10.88 7.35
C GLU A 38 2.76 -9.48 7.12
N MET A 39 1.89 -8.48 6.87
CA MET A 39 2.29 -7.08 6.84
C MET A 39 2.91 -6.65 8.17
N HIS A 40 2.25 -6.95 9.29
CA HIS A 40 2.77 -6.62 10.62
C HIS A 40 4.12 -7.29 10.88
N VAL A 41 4.28 -8.57 10.52
CA VAL A 41 5.55 -9.30 10.63
C VAL A 41 6.64 -8.64 9.79
N ALA A 42 6.34 -8.26 8.54
CA ALA A 42 7.28 -7.54 7.69
C ALA A 42 7.75 -6.21 8.34
N LEU A 43 6.79 -5.40 8.79
CA LEU A 43 7.05 -4.05 9.32
C LEU A 43 7.69 -4.04 10.72
N THR A 44 7.55 -5.13 11.47
CA THR A 44 8.20 -5.32 12.79
C THR A 44 9.43 -6.21 12.73
N SER A 45 9.82 -6.69 11.55
CA SER A 45 10.94 -7.60 11.39
C SER A 45 12.27 -7.02 11.88
N LEU A 46 13.13 -7.90 12.41
CA LEU A 46 14.48 -7.53 12.82
C LEU A 46 15.30 -6.94 11.65
N LYS A 47 15.10 -7.45 10.43
CA LYS A 47 15.77 -6.96 9.22
C LYS A 47 15.43 -5.50 8.93
N LEU A 48 14.15 -5.14 9.01
CA LEU A 48 13.72 -3.76 8.83
C LEU A 48 14.17 -2.86 9.99
N ALA A 49 14.15 -3.36 11.23
CA ALA A 49 14.67 -2.62 12.37
C ALA A 49 16.16 -2.29 12.20
N LEU A 50 16.99 -3.24 11.75
CA LEU A 50 18.40 -3.01 11.45
C LEU A 50 18.59 -1.99 10.34
N ALA A 51 17.76 -2.03 9.29
CA ALA A 51 17.79 -1.03 8.22
C ALA A 51 17.49 0.38 8.75
N LYS A 52 16.45 0.54 9.58
CA LYS A 52 16.11 1.82 10.23
C LYS A 52 17.24 2.33 11.13
N ILE A 53 17.92 1.44 11.85
CA ILE A 53 19.06 1.83 12.70
C ILE A 53 20.26 2.25 11.85
N GLY A 54 20.61 1.47 10.81
CA GLY A 54 21.74 1.78 9.92
C GLY A 54 21.57 3.12 9.22
N VAL A 55 20.38 3.37 8.66
CA VAL A 55 20.04 4.66 8.05
C VAL A 55 20.06 5.79 9.07
N ALA A 56 19.48 5.60 10.25
CA ALA A 56 19.48 6.64 11.29
C ALA A 56 20.91 6.99 11.73
N ASN A 57 21.77 6.00 11.94
CA ASN A 57 23.16 6.21 12.29
C ASN A 57 23.92 6.95 11.18
N ALA A 58 23.70 6.58 9.92
CA ALA A 58 24.31 7.26 8.78
C ALA A 58 23.87 8.74 8.69
N ILE A 59 22.58 9.03 8.88
CA ILE A 59 22.03 10.39 8.90
C ILE A 59 22.59 11.21 10.07
N LEU A 60 22.72 10.62 11.25
CA LEU A 60 23.20 11.34 12.44
C LEU A 60 24.72 11.55 12.43
N SER A 61 25.46 10.71 11.69
CA SER A 61 26.94 10.76 11.65
C SER A 61 27.49 11.54 10.47
N ASN A 62 26.69 11.85 9.45
CA ASN A 62 27.15 12.49 8.22
C ASN A 62 26.28 13.71 7.85
N PRO A 63 26.83 14.71 7.14
CA PRO A 63 26.05 15.86 6.68
C PRO A 63 25.06 15.50 5.58
N THR A 64 25.34 14.46 4.79
CA THR A 64 24.49 13.98 3.70
C THR A 64 23.84 12.65 4.08
N PRO A 65 22.51 12.50 3.95
CA PRO A 65 21.83 11.22 4.14
C PRO A 65 22.37 10.14 3.19
N PRO A 66 22.35 8.85 3.59
CA PRO A 66 22.81 7.76 2.73
C PRO A 66 21.92 7.65 1.49
N SER A 67 22.52 7.30 0.37
CA SER A 67 21.84 7.08 -0.91
C SER A 67 21.75 5.61 -1.32
N SER A 68 22.35 4.72 -0.51
CA SER A 68 22.47 3.29 -0.79
C SER A 68 22.57 2.45 0.50
N ASN A 69 22.31 1.14 0.40
CA ASN A 69 22.50 0.20 1.52
C ASN A 69 23.94 0.24 2.06
N ALA A 70 24.92 0.33 1.16
CA ALA A 70 26.34 0.34 1.53
C ALA A 70 26.70 1.57 2.37
N GLU A 71 26.21 2.76 2.00
CA GLU A 71 26.39 3.99 2.78
C GLU A 71 25.72 3.91 4.16
N ALA A 72 24.58 3.21 4.25
CA ALA A 72 23.92 2.91 5.52
C ALA A 72 24.56 1.75 6.29
N ARG A 73 25.68 1.17 5.80
CA ARG A 73 26.37 0.00 6.36
C ARG A 73 25.46 -1.22 6.53
N LEU A 74 24.54 -1.41 5.59
CA LEU A 74 23.63 -2.54 5.54
C LEU A 74 24.13 -3.59 4.54
N ALA A 75 23.63 -4.82 4.70
CA ALA A 75 23.83 -5.87 3.72
C ALA A 75 23.17 -5.52 2.37
N ALA A 76 23.53 -6.27 1.32
CA ALA A 76 22.91 -6.09 0.01
C ALA A 76 21.39 -6.33 0.09
N PRO A 77 20.56 -5.68 -0.76
CA PRO A 77 19.10 -5.67 -0.60
C PRO A 77 18.45 -7.04 -0.44
N ASN A 78 18.85 -8.02 -1.25
CA ASN A 78 18.29 -9.37 -1.23
C ASN A 78 18.73 -10.20 0.00
N GLN A 79 19.80 -9.79 0.70
CA GLN A 79 20.25 -10.43 1.95
C GLN A 79 19.46 -9.94 3.17
N LEU A 80 18.63 -8.91 2.97
CA LEU A 80 17.74 -8.36 3.99
C LEU A 80 16.30 -8.89 3.86
N GLY A 81 16.03 -9.79 2.90
CA GLY A 81 14.72 -10.42 2.73
C GLY A 81 14.36 -11.42 3.84
N SER A 82 13.08 -11.78 3.86
CA SER A 82 12.43 -12.79 4.70
C SER A 82 11.29 -13.46 3.91
N GLN A 83 10.42 -14.21 4.58
CA GLN A 83 9.23 -14.78 3.94
C GLN A 83 8.26 -13.69 3.44
N GLU A 84 8.18 -12.55 4.13
CA GLU A 84 7.25 -11.43 3.89
C GLU A 84 7.90 -10.29 3.10
N ILE A 85 9.24 -10.28 3.01
CA ILE A 85 10.04 -9.22 2.40
C ILE A 85 10.94 -9.82 1.32
N ASP A 86 10.76 -9.42 0.08
CA ASP A 86 11.65 -9.82 -1.02
C ASP A 86 13.02 -9.12 -0.89
N SER A 87 13.02 -7.81 -0.59
CA SER A 87 14.25 -7.04 -0.41
C SER A 87 14.03 -5.73 0.35
N ILE A 88 15.12 -5.17 0.89
CA ILE A 88 15.15 -3.84 1.52
C ILE A 88 16.22 -2.98 0.83
N LEU A 89 15.79 -1.88 0.22
CA LEU A 89 16.65 -0.95 -0.52
C LEU A 89 16.64 0.43 0.13
N VAL A 90 17.81 0.99 0.40
CA VAL A 90 17.98 2.40 0.74
C VAL A 90 18.22 3.19 -0.54
N SER A 91 17.43 4.23 -0.75
CA SER A 91 17.58 5.17 -1.86
C SER A 91 17.98 6.57 -1.37
N ALA A 92 18.14 7.52 -2.29
CA ALA A 92 18.49 8.90 -2.01
C ALA A 92 17.67 9.50 -0.85
N GLY A 93 18.33 10.27 0.01
CA GLY A 93 17.70 10.88 1.19
C GLY A 93 17.51 9.90 2.36
N GLY A 94 18.03 8.68 2.28
CA GLY A 94 17.86 7.65 3.30
C GLY A 94 16.48 6.99 3.29
N VAL A 95 15.70 7.14 2.22
CA VAL A 95 14.39 6.49 2.10
C VAL A 95 14.58 4.99 2.03
N ILE A 96 13.90 4.25 2.90
CA ILE A 96 13.94 2.79 2.94
C ILE A 96 12.73 2.27 2.16
N ASN A 97 12.98 1.57 1.05
CA ASN A 97 11.98 0.88 0.26
C ASN A 97 11.99 -0.59 0.65
N VAL A 98 10.89 -1.07 1.19
CA VAL A 98 10.64 -2.47 1.53
C VAL A 98 9.78 -3.06 0.43
N TYR A 99 10.34 -4.02 -0.30
CA TYR A 99 9.61 -4.77 -1.32
C TYR A 99 9.00 -6.00 -0.64
N LEU A 100 7.68 -6.05 -0.62
CA LEU A 100 6.92 -7.11 0.03
C LEU A 100 6.75 -8.29 -0.91
N SER A 101 6.87 -9.48 -0.32
CA SER A 101 6.61 -10.73 -1.04
C SER A 101 5.11 -10.97 -1.21
N GLN A 102 4.78 -11.99 -2.01
CA GLN A 102 3.40 -12.45 -2.18
C GLN A 102 2.75 -12.96 -0.87
N ALA A 103 3.52 -13.26 0.18
CA ALA A 103 2.97 -13.69 1.47
C ALA A 103 2.05 -12.63 2.09
N VAL A 104 2.31 -11.35 1.81
CA VAL A 104 1.50 -10.21 2.29
C VAL A 104 0.19 -10.05 1.49
N GLY A 105 -0.03 -10.86 0.45
CA GLY A 105 -1.23 -10.84 -0.38
C GLY A 105 -1.24 -9.75 -1.46
N VAL A 106 -0.16 -8.97 -1.60
CA VAL A 106 0.00 -7.95 -2.64
C VAL A 106 1.22 -8.25 -3.50
N GLY A 107 1.00 -8.49 -4.79
CA GLY A 107 2.09 -8.65 -5.73
C GLY A 107 2.87 -7.35 -5.95
N ASN A 108 4.19 -7.40 -5.73
CA ASN A 108 5.10 -6.26 -5.84
C ASN A 108 4.75 -5.10 -4.90
N GLY A 109 4.13 -5.38 -3.74
CA GLY A 109 3.80 -4.35 -2.75
C GLY A 109 5.05 -3.62 -2.27
N ILE A 110 4.95 -2.29 -2.12
CA ILE A 110 6.07 -1.47 -1.64
C ILE A 110 5.63 -0.70 -0.41
N VAL A 111 6.49 -0.68 0.60
CA VAL A 111 6.40 0.24 1.74
C VAL A 111 7.63 1.13 1.76
N GLN A 112 7.43 2.44 1.88
CA GLN A 112 8.47 3.45 1.94
C GLN A 112 8.51 4.06 3.34
N LEU A 113 9.67 4.00 3.97
CA LEU A 113 9.94 4.70 5.23
C LEU A 113 10.81 5.91 4.94
N VAL A 114 10.23 7.10 5.11
CA VAL A 114 10.91 8.37 4.88
C VAL A 114 11.47 8.87 6.20
N PRO A 115 12.80 9.00 6.35
CA PRO A 115 13.40 9.49 7.58
C PRO A 115 13.20 11.00 7.73
N LYS A 116 13.01 11.44 8.97
CA LYS A 116 12.99 12.84 9.38
C LYS A 116 13.85 13.01 10.62
N VAL A 117 14.84 13.90 10.57
CA VAL A 117 15.60 14.28 11.75
C VAL A 117 14.69 15.09 12.67
N VAL A 118 14.64 14.68 13.93
CA VAL A 118 13.90 15.36 15.00
C VAL A 118 14.86 15.70 16.12
N THR A 119 14.54 16.76 16.86
CA THR A 119 15.29 17.16 18.05
C THR A 119 14.36 17.03 19.25
N ASP A 120 14.80 16.35 20.30
CA ASP A 120 14.04 16.25 21.53
C ASP A 120 14.10 17.55 22.36
N LYS A 121 13.43 17.54 23.52
CA LYS A 121 13.41 18.70 24.44
C LYS A 121 14.78 19.03 25.04
N ASP A 122 15.71 18.06 25.05
CA ASP A 122 17.06 18.19 25.59
C ASP A 122 18.08 18.57 24.50
N GLY A 123 17.62 18.84 23.26
CA GLY A 123 18.48 19.19 22.14
C GLY A 123 19.16 18.00 21.44
N LYS A 124 18.83 16.75 21.81
CA LYS A 124 19.41 15.56 21.18
C LYS A 124 18.69 15.26 19.87
N LYS A 125 19.48 14.97 18.84
CA LYS A 125 18.97 14.58 17.52
C LYS A 125 18.62 13.10 17.49
N GLY A 126 17.49 12.78 16.87
CA GLY A 126 17.05 11.43 16.54
C GLY A 126 16.46 11.39 15.13
N VAL A 127 16.06 10.20 14.68
CA VAL A 127 15.41 10.01 13.39
C VAL A 127 14.07 9.33 13.61
N GLN A 128 13.01 9.94 13.10
CA GLN A 128 11.68 9.35 13.01
C GLN A 128 11.41 8.94 11.57
N TYR A 129 10.52 7.96 11.38
CA TYR A 129 10.16 7.47 10.07
C TYR A 129 8.67 7.68 9.83
N THR A 130 8.32 8.25 8.68
CA THR A 130 6.94 8.25 8.20
C THR A 130 6.77 7.12 7.19
N CYS A 131 5.72 6.31 7.37
CA CYS A 131 5.44 5.17 6.53
C CYS A 131 4.45 5.53 5.42
N TYR A 132 4.80 5.20 4.19
CA TYR A 132 3.94 5.34 3.02
C TYR A 132 3.90 4.06 2.20
N SER A 133 2.87 3.92 1.37
CA SER A 133 2.90 2.97 0.25
C SER A 133 2.47 3.63 -1.05
N PRO A 134 3.21 3.42 -2.16
CA PRO A 134 2.84 3.96 -3.45
C PRO A 134 1.85 3.11 -4.24
N ASN A 135 1.60 1.87 -3.82
CA ASN A 135 0.86 0.89 -4.62
C ASN A 135 -0.07 -0.03 -3.82
N ILE A 136 -0.25 0.22 -2.52
CA ILE A 136 -1.21 -0.49 -1.66
C ILE A 136 -2.26 0.54 -1.18
N PRO A 137 -3.37 0.72 -1.91
CA PRO A 137 -4.36 1.78 -1.61
C PRO A 137 -4.97 1.71 -0.21
N ASP A 138 -5.16 0.50 0.30
CA ASP A 138 -5.78 0.17 1.57
C ASP A 138 -4.75 -0.21 2.65
N ILE A 139 -3.48 0.21 2.50
CA ILE A 139 -2.40 -0.18 3.43
C ILE A 139 -2.74 0.08 4.90
N ALA A 140 -3.45 1.17 5.21
CA ALA A 140 -3.83 1.54 6.57
C ALA A 140 -4.73 0.48 7.26
N THR A 141 -5.37 -0.40 6.49
CA THR A 141 -6.16 -1.52 7.05
C THR A 141 -5.27 -2.63 7.63
N ALA A 142 -4.07 -2.80 7.08
CA ALA A 142 -3.08 -3.81 7.48
C ALA A 142 -1.94 -3.24 8.34
N ALA A 143 -1.60 -1.97 8.14
CA ALA A 143 -0.57 -1.22 8.85
C ALA A 143 -1.07 0.21 9.12
N PRO A 144 -1.79 0.44 10.24
CA PRO A 144 -2.45 1.71 10.53
C PRO A 144 -1.53 2.94 10.62
N GLU A 145 -0.24 2.72 10.82
CA GLU A 145 0.80 3.74 10.82
C GLU A 145 1.26 4.18 9.42
N CYS A 146 0.80 3.49 8.38
CA CYS A 146 1.18 3.72 6.99
C CYS A 146 0.05 4.39 6.20
N THR A 147 0.43 5.33 5.33
CA THR A 147 -0.52 6.06 4.47
C THR A 147 -0.27 5.76 3.00
N TYR A 148 -1.33 5.56 2.22
CA TYR A 148 -1.20 5.43 0.77
C TYR A 148 -0.90 6.78 0.12
N HIS A 149 0.20 6.87 -0.64
CA HIS A 149 0.59 8.02 -1.44
C HIS A 149 1.00 7.55 -2.84
N PRO A 150 0.14 7.67 -3.86
CA PRO A 150 0.44 7.15 -5.19
C PRO A 150 1.74 7.73 -5.74
N ALA A 151 2.54 6.90 -6.38
CA ALA A 151 3.72 7.37 -7.10
C ALA A 151 3.28 8.40 -8.16
N VAL A 152 3.84 9.60 -8.10
CA VAL A 152 3.63 10.62 -9.13
C VAL A 152 4.33 10.14 -10.40
N LYS A 153 3.57 9.99 -11.50
CA LYS A 153 4.10 9.61 -12.81
C LYS A 153 4.90 10.73 -13.45
#